data_AF-A0A251YKB2-F1
#
_entry.id   AF-A0A251YKB2-F1
#
_cell.length_a   1.000
_cell.length_b   1.000
_cell.length_c   1.000
_cell.angle_alpha   90.00
_cell.angle_beta   90.00
_cell.angle_gamma   90.00
#
_symmetry.space_group_name_H-M   'P 1'
#
loop_
_entity.id
_entity.type
_entity.pdbx_description
1 polymer ?
#
loop_
_entity_poly.entity_id
_entity_poly.type
_entity_poly.pdbx_seq_one_letter_code
_entity_poly.pdbx_strand_id
1 'polypeptide(L)'
;MAAYVRPAIDAPAALDDAGVAYGSRWDDAEGPPEDAYSRTSHLERFAPLHAVADALVAHLAATHEVTVVEGADPSLADPHPDAVRSVRLAPRDGTGRTLALEYTSFPGVLLHSGRRMAEAFPPCGCDACDDRWEDLADSLEDAVLTAAGRLPPPREPFGDLVR
;
A
#
# COMPACT_ATOMS: atom_id res chain seq x y z
N MET A 1 -12.94 0.18 -18.42
CA MET A 1 -11.77 0.62 -17.63
C MET A 1 -10.74 -0.46 -17.66
N ALA A 2 -9.46 -0.13 -17.78
CA ALA A 2 -8.40 -1.11 -17.62
C ALA A 2 -8.39 -1.60 -16.16
N ALA A 3 -8.27 -2.91 -15.95
CA ALA A 3 -8.02 -3.43 -14.61
C ALA A 3 -6.60 -3.01 -14.16
N TYR A 4 -6.41 -2.83 -12.86
CA TYR A 4 -5.08 -2.66 -12.29
C TYR A 4 -4.25 -3.92 -12.55
N VAL A 5 -2.96 -3.73 -12.85
CA VAL A 5 -1.98 -4.80 -13.02
C VAL A 5 -0.74 -4.39 -12.24
N ARG A 6 -0.33 -5.24 -11.28
CA ARG A 6 0.89 -5.04 -10.52
C ARG A 6 2.11 -4.98 -11.47
N PRO A 7 3.03 -4.02 -11.30
CA PRO A 7 4.27 -4.03 -12.04
C PRO A 7 5.08 -5.29 -11.73
N ALA A 8 5.86 -5.77 -12.70
CA ALA A 8 6.88 -6.76 -12.41
C ALA A 8 7.96 -6.11 -11.54
N ILE A 9 8.16 -6.63 -10.33
CA ILE A 9 9.17 -6.16 -9.39
C ILE A 9 10.23 -7.26 -9.28
N ASP A 10 11.48 -6.91 -9.61
CA ASP A 10 12.63 -7.79 -9.43
C ASP A 10 13.08 -7.73 -7.96
N ALA A 11 12.36 -8.48 -7.11
CA ALA A 11 12.65 -8.64 -5.70
C ALA A 11 12.89 -10.13 -5.41
N PRO A 12 14.14 -10.55 -5.13
CA PRO A 12 14.37 -11.93 -4.72
C PRO A 12 13.67 -12.21 -3.38
N ALA A 13 13.34 -13.47 -3.15
CA ALA A 13 12.78 -13.88 -1.87
C ALA A 13 13.69 -13.42 -0.72
N ALA A 14 13.12 -12.71 0.24
CA ALA A 14 13.85 -12.32 1.43
C ALA A 14 14.17 -13.56 2.25
N LEU A 15 15.43 -13.70 2.65
CA LEU A 15 15.91 -14.81 3.46
C LEU A 15 16.25 -14.31 4.86
N ASP A 16 16.06 -15.16 5.85
CA ASP A 16 16.57 -14.92 7.19
C ASP A 16 18.07 -15.23 7.32
N ASP A 17 18.63 -15.02 8.51
CA ASP A 17 20.03 -15.30 8.83
C ASP A 17 20.47 -16.76 8.57
N ALA A 18 19.52 -17.70 8.53
CA ALA A 18 19.77 -19.12 8.24
C ALA A 18 19.61 -19.47 6.75
N GLY A 19 19.23 -18.49 5.91
CA GLY A 19 18.98 -18.68 4.48
C GLY A 19 17.58 -19.23 4.17
N VAL A 20 16.66 -19.22 5.13
CA VAL A 20 15.28 -19.67 4.95
C VAL A 20 14.43 -18.51 4.46
N ALA A 21 13.60 -18.73 3.43
CA ALA A 21 12.74 -17.69 2.89
C ALA A 21 11.60 -17.33 3.85
N TYR A 22 11.34 -16.02 3.98
CA TYR A 22 10.14 -15.53 4.67
C TYR A 22 8.88 -16.12 4.02
N GLY A 23 7.87 -16.42 4.83
CA GLY A 23 6.61 -17.06 4.46
C GLY A 23 6.61 -18.59 4.53
N SER A 24 7.71 -19.18 4.99
CA SER A 24 7.86 -20.63 5.16
C SER A 24 8.74 -21.00 6.35
N ARG A 25 9.15 -20.03 7.18
CA ARG A 25 10.12 -20.23 8.26
C ARG A 25 9.60 -21.16 9.34
N TRP A 26 8.29 -21.17 9.52
CA TRP A 26 7.63 -21.89 10.60
C TRP A 26 6.85 -23.13 10.12
N ASP A 27 6.91 -23.48 8.83
CA ASP A 27 6.11 -24.58 8.26
C ASP A 27 6.38 -25.94 8.93
N ASP A 28 7.64 -26.19 9.30
CA ASP A 28 8.09 -27.42 9.96
C ASP A 28 8.21 -27.29 11.49
N ALA A 29 7.80 -26.14 12.06
CA ALA A 29 7.90 -25.83 13.49
C ALA A 29 6.52 -25.77 14.16
N GLU A 30 6.48 -25.91 15.49
CA GLU A 30 5.24 -25.73 16.26
C GLU A 30 4.80 -24.26 16.32
N GLY A 31 5.72 -23.34 15.99
CA GLY A 31 5.49 -21.91 15.86
C GLY A 31 6.80 -21.13 15.92
N PRO A 32 6.75 -19.80 15.71
CA PRO A 32 7.89 -18.92 15.89
C PRO A 32 8.39 -18.95 17.34
N PRO A 33 9.72 -18.85 17.56
CA PRO A 33 10.26 -18.69 18.91
C PRO A 33 9.82 -17.36 19.52
N GLU A 34 9.75 -17.29 20.86
CA GLU A 34 9.18 -16.13 21.57
C GLU A 34 9.91 -14.81 21.26
N ASP A 35 11.23 -14.86 21.07
CA ASP A 35 12.03 -13.68 20.73
C ASP A 35 11.71 -13.11 19.34
N ALA A 36 11.22 -13.93 18.40
CA ALA A 36 10.86 -13.47 17.06
C ALA A 36 9.69 -12.47 17.06
N TYR A 37 8.83 -12.48 18.08
CA TYR A 37 7.73 -11.52 18.21
C TYR A 37 8.22 -10.10 18.59
N SER A 38 9.42 -10.00 19.15
CA SER A 38 10.01 -8.72 19.59
C SER A 38 11.18 -8.28 18.71
N ARG A 39 11.47 -9.01 17.64
CA ARG A 39 12.56 -8.74 16.70
C ARG A 39 12.02 -8.27 15.36
N THR A 40 12.70 -7.30 14.78
CA THR A 40 12.44 -6.79 13.44
C THR A 40 13.75 -6.85 12.64
N SER A 41 13.90 -7.89 11.80
CA SER A 41 15.08 -8.10 10.95
C SER A 41 14.69 -8.03 9.47
N HIS A 42 15.66 -7.90 8.56
CA HIS A 42 15.44 -7.98 7.10
C HIS A 42 14.28 -7.13 6.57
N LEU A 43 14.20 -5.86 7.00
CA LEU A 43 13.08 -4.96 6.69
C LEU A 43 13.04 -4.53 5.23
N GLU A 44 14.16 -4.61 4.54
CA GLU A 44 14.26 -4.44 3.09
C GLU A 44 13.30 -5.36 2.33
N ARG A 45 12.84 -6.46 2.94
CA ARG A 45 11.82 -7.35 2.36
C ARG A 45 10.53 -6.63 2.00
N PHE A 46 10.17 -5.56 2.73
CA PHE A 46 8.94 -4.81 2.48
C PHE A 46 9.09 -3.69 1.46
N ALA A 47 10.31 -3.35 1.04
CA ALA A 47 10.58 -2.28 0.07
C ALA A 47 9.74 -2.34 -1.22
N PRO A 48 9.43 -3.52 -1.80
CA PRO A 48 8.53 -3.64 -2.94
C PRO A 48 7.14 -3.01 -2.75
N LEU A 49 6.62 -2.93 -1.52
CA LEU A 49 5.29 -2.35 -1.24
C LEU A 49 5.20 -0.88 -1.68
N HIS A 50 6.31 -0.14 -1.61
CA HIS A 50 6.34 1.25 -2.09
C HIS A 50 6.13 1.32 -3.61
N ALA A 51 6.76 0.42 -4.37
CA ALA A 51 6.57 0.35 -5.82
C ALA A 51 5.14 -0.06 -6.20
N VAL A 52 4.53 -0.98 -5.45
CA VAL A 52 3.12 -1.36 -5.61
C VAL A 52 2.19 -0.18 -5.32
N ALA A 53 2.40 0.53 -4.22
CA ALA A 53 1.63 1.71 -3.86
C ALA A 53 1.74 2.82 -4.91
N ASP A 54 2.92 3.06 -5.48
CA ASP A 54 3.11 4.01 -6.58
C ASP A 54 2.32 3.62 -7.83
N ALA A 55 2.33 2.33 -8.19
CA ALA A 55 1.56 1.82 -9.32
C ALA A 55 0.05 1.97 -9.08
N LEU A 56 -0.42 1.74 -7.85
CA LEU A 56 -1.82 1.96 -7.46
C LEU A 56 -2.20 3.45 -7.55
N VAL A 57 -1.38 4.37 -7.05
CA VAL A 57 -1.60 5.82 -7.21
C VAL A 57 -1.71 6.19 -8.68
N ALA A 58 -0.77 5.74 -9.51
CA ALA A 58 -0.76 6.02 -10.94
C ALA A 58 -2.02 5.47 -11.62
N HIS A 59 -2.43 4.25 -11.27
CA HIS A 59 -3.65 3.64 -11.77
C HIS A 59 -4.90 4.44 -11.38
N LEU A 60 -5.04 4.83 -10.11
CA LEU A 60 -6.19 5.62 -9.64
C LEU A 60 -6.22 7.01 -10.29
N ALA A 61 -5.08 7.66 -10.45
CA ALA A 61 -4.97 8.94 -11.14
C ALA A 61 -5.38 8.85 -12.62
N ALA A 62 -5.13 7.72 -13.27
CA ALA A 62 -5.51 7.48 -14.66
C ALA A 62 -6.98 7.05 -14.82
N THR A 63 -7.59 6.46 -13.79
CA THR A 63 -8.91 5.83 -13.87
C THR A 63 -10.00 6.57 -13.11
N HIS A 64 -9.70 7.60 -12.31
CA HIS A 64 -10.68 8.36 -11.53
C HIS A 64 -10.49 9.87 -11.70
N GLU A 65 -11.56 10.67 -11.51
CA GLU A 65 -11.46 12.15 -11.51
C GLU A 65 -10.85 12.66 -10.19
N VAL A 66 -9.55 12.42 -10.01
CA VAL A 66 -8.81 12.84 -8.82
C VAL A 66 -7.63 13.75 -9.15
N THR A 67 -7.24 14.54 -8.16
CA THR A 67 -5.98 15.28 -8.12
C THR A 67 -5.05 14.56 -7.16
N VAL A 68 -3.84 14.26 -7.63
CA VAL A 68 -2.76 13.71 -6.82
C VAL A 68 -1.98 14.87 -6.20
N VAL A 69 -1.82 14.86 -4.88
CA VAL A 69 -1.00 15.81 -4.14
C VAL A 69 0.08 15.03 -3.41
N GLU A 70 1.34 15.31 -3.73
CA GLU A 70 2.49 14.70 -3.06
C GLU A 70 3.02 15.58 -1.92
N GLY A 71 3.60 14.94 -0.92
CA GLY A 71 4.17 15.58 0.26
C GLY A 71 3.31 15.34 1.51
N ALA A 72 3.79 15.84 2.65
CA ALA A 72 3.09 15.70 3.93
C ALA A 72 1.66 16.24 3.81
N ASP A 73 0.67 15.42 4.19
CA ASP A 73 -0.74 15.81 4.18
C ASP A 73 -1.14 16.34 5.57
N PRO A 74 -1.27 17.67 5.75
CA PRO A 74 -1.62 18.25 7.05
C PRO A 74 -3.06 17.95 7.47
N SER A 75 -3.88 17.33 6.61
CA SER A 75 -5.27 17.00 6.91
C SER A 75 -5.42 15.69 7.68
N LEU A 76 -4.39 14.83 7.68
CA LEU A 76 -4.38 13.57 8.43
C LEU A 76 -4.48 13.85 9.94
N ALA A 77 -5.33 13.09 10.62
CA ALA A 77 -5.52 13.18 12.06
C ALA A 77 -4.44 12.43 12.84
N ASP A 78 -3.79 11.49 12.17
CA ASP A 78 -2.89 10.46 12.69
C ASP A 78 -1.75 10.19 11.68
N PRO A 79 -0.95 11.21 11.31
CA PRO A 79 0.20 10.98 10.45
C PRO A 79 1.23 10.09 11.15
N HIS A 80 1.81 9.14 10.42
CA HIS A 80 2.82 8.25 11.00
C HIS A 80 4.13 9.01 11.29
N PRO A 81 4.75 8.86 12.48
CA PRO A 81 5.97 9.61 12.83
C PRO A 81 7.14 9.31 11.89
N ASP A 82 7.19 8.10 11.34
CA ASP A 82 8.23 7.64 10.42
C ASP A 82 7.85 7.74 8.93
N ALA A 83 6.77 8.48 8.61
CA ALA A 83 6.39 8.72 7.22
C ALA A 83 7.48 9.52 6.50
N VAL A 84 7.99 8.96 5.41
CA VAL A 84 9.01 9.59 4.54
C VAL A 84 8.38 10.26 3.33
N ARG A 85 7.16 9.85 2.95
CA ARG A 85 6.40 10.40 1.84
C ARG A 85 4.92 10.15 2.07
N SER A 86 4.07 11.07 1.61
CA SER A 86 2.62 10.87 1.59
C SER A 86 2.09 11.31 0.23
N VAL A 87 1.06 10.60 -0.25
CA VAL A 87 0.38 10.90 -1.51
C VAL A 87 -1.13 10.89 -1.27
N ARG A 88 -1.77 12.04 -1.51
CA ARG A 88 -3.20 12.23 -1.34
C ARG A 88 -3.92 12.26 -2.69
N LEU A 89 -4.97 11.46 -2.82
CA LEU A 89 -5.91 11.43 -3.94
C LEU A 89 -7.21 12.14 -3.51
N ALA A 90 -7.45 13.33 -4.05
CA ALA A 90 -8.64 14.12 -3.76
C ALA A 90 -9.55 14.22 -4.99
N PRO A 91 -10.87 13.97 -4.87
CA PRO A 91 -11.82 14.21 -5.95
C PRO A 91 -11.73 15.64 -6.50
N ARG A 92 -11.70 15.79 -7.83
CA ARG A 92 -11.52 17.10 -8.49
C ARG A 92 -12.68 18.06 -8.29
N ASP A 93 -13.90 17.53 -8.17
CA ASP A 93 -15.09 18.32 -7.87
C ASP A 93 -15.16 18.76 -6.39
N GLY A 94 -14.19 18.33 -5.57
CA GLY A 94 -14.14 18.62 -4.14
C GLY A 94 -15.18 17.86 -3.33
N THR A 95 -15.93 16.96 -3.94
CA THR A 95 -16.99 16.18 -3.31
C THR A 95 -16.59 14.72 -3.20
N GLY A 96 -16.89 14.11 -2.06
CA GLY A 96 -16.52 12.73 -1.79
C GLY A 96 -15.29 12.58 -0.89
N ARG A 97 -14.90 11.33 -0.68
CA ARG A 97 -13.87 10.96 0.29
C ARG A 97 -12.49 11.03 -0.37
N THR A 98 -11.52 11.58 0.36
CA THR A 98 -10.11 11.52 -0.05
C THR A 98 -9.49 10.20 0.37
N LEU A 99 -8.52 9.73 -0.40
CA LEU A 99 -7.62 8.65 0.02
C LEU A 99 -6.22 9.23 0.17
N ALA A 100 -5.44 8.70 1.11
CA ALA A 100 -4.01 9.00 1.15
C ALA A 100 -3.23 7.73 1.43
N LEU A 101 -2.04 7.64 0.85
CA LEU A 101 -1.06 6.61 1.14
C LEU A 101 0.15 7.28 1.80
N GLU A 102 0.49 6.86 3.01
CA GLU A 102 1.76 7.24 3.65
C GLU A 102 2.77 6.10 3.50
N TYR A 103 3.99 6.45 3.16
CA TYR A 103 5.11 5.56 2.94
C TYR A 103 6.08 5.74 4.10
N THR A 104 6.43 4.68 4.80
CA THR A 104 7.25 4.77 6.03
C THR A 104 8.70 4.34 5.79
N SER A 105 9.61 4.75 6.68
CA SER A 105 11.04 4.35 6.63
C SER A 105 11.28 2.89 7.00
N PHE A 106 10.44 2.33 7.89
CA PHE A 106 10.14 0.90 7.92
C PHE A 106 9.30 0.65 6.66
N PRO A 107 9.80 0.05 5.57
CA PRO A 107 9.29 0.33 4.22
C PRO A 107 7.92 -0.32 3.94
N GLY A 108 6.90 0.20 4.61
CA GLY A 108 5.50 -0.16 4.54
C GLY A 108 4.66 1.02 4.07
N VAL A 109 3.37 0.77 3.95
CA VAL A 109 2.38 1.69 3.40
C VAL A 109 1.17 1.74 4.32
N LEU A 110 0.76 2.95 4.70
CA LEU A 110 -0.48 3.18 5.43
C LEU A 110 -1.54 3.72 4.48
N LEU A 111 -2.69 3.06 4.44
CA LEU A 111 -3.87 3.55 3.75
C LEU A 111 -4.71 4.39 4.69
N HIS A 112 -4.92 5.66 4.35
CA HIS A 112 -5.87 6.55 5.01
C HIS A 112 -7.13 6.69 4.16
N SER A 113 -8.28 6.58 4.82
CA SER A 113 -9.57 6.79 4.19
C SER A 113 -10.27 7.99 4.82
N GLY A 114 -10.27 9.11 4.11
CA GLY A 114 -10.54 10.43 4.68
C GLY A 114 -9.34 10.93 5.48
N ARG A 115 -9.55 11.25 6.76
CA ARG A 115 -8.53 11.83 7.65
C ARG A 115 -7.85 10.82 8.58
N ARG A 116 -8.33 9.58 8.63
CA ARG A 116 -7.84 8.55 9.57
C ARG A 116 -7.19 7.41 8.82
N MET A 117 -6.17 6.82 9.44
CA MET A 117 -5.62 5.55 9.05
C MET A 117 -6.73 4.49 9.06
N ALA A 118 -6.83 3.74 7.97
CA ALA A 118 -7.71 2.60 7.84
C ALA A 118 -6.95 1.29 8.04
N GLU A 119 -5.78 1.17 7.41
CA GLU A 119 -4.99 -0.06 7.41
C GLU A 119 -3.50 0.22 7.16
N ALA A 120 -2.64 -0.70 7.59
CA ALA A 120 -1.19 -0.62 7.45
C ALA A 120 -0.63 -1.92 6.85
N PHE A 121 0.35 -1.79 5.97
CA PHE A 121 0.98 -2.89 5.25
C PHE A 121 2.51 -2.81 5.39
N PRO A 122 3.16 -3.72 6.13
CA PRO A 122 2.53 -4.75 6.95
C PRO A 122 1.80 -4.19 8.19
N PRO A 123 0.85 -4.93 8.77
CA PRO A 123 0.24 -4.58 10.06
C PRO A 123 1.18 -4.83 11.24
N CYS A 124 2.18 -5.71 11.07
CA CYS A 124 3.21 -6.01 12.06
C CYS A 124 4.55 -6.26 11.35
N GLY A 125 5.63 -5.74 11.90
CA GLY A 125 6.96 -5.86 11.30
C GLY A 125 7.82 -7.02 11.79
N CYS A 126 7.33 -7.77 12.78
CA CYS A 126 8.18 -8.71 13.53
C CYS A 126 8.55 -9.94 12.72
N ASP A 127 9.64 -10.61 13.12
CA ASP A 127 10.12 -11.82 12.47
C ASP A 127 9.15 -13.00 12.64
N ALA A 128 8.35 -13.01 13.72
CA ALA A 128 7.36 -14.06 13.96
C ALA A 128 6.19 -14.07 12.96
N CYS A 129 5.82 -12.92 12.40
CA CYS A 129 4.74 -12.83 11.40
C CYS A 129 5.10 -13.53 10.09
N ASP A 130 6.40 -13.64 9.80
CA ASP A 130 6.91 -14.34 8.62
C ASP A 130 6.34 -13.85 7.28
N ASP A 131 5.95 -12.58 7.20
CA ASP A 131 5.24 -12.07 6.04
C ASP A 131 6.11 -12.05 4.78
N ARG A 132 5.51 -12.45 3.65
CA ARG A 132 6.01 -12.19 2.30
C ARG A 132 5.46 -10.88 1.78
N TRP A 133 6.27 -10.13 1.05
CA TRP A 133 5.83 -8.86 0.50
C TRP A 133 4.74 -9.06 -0.57
N GLU A 134 4.73 -10.19 -1.27
CA GLU A 134 3.74 -10.52 -2.29
C GLU A 134 2.33 -10.64 -1.71
N ASP A 135 2.19 -11.31 -0.57
CA ASP A 135 0.90 -11.49 0.12
C ASP A 135 0.40 -10.14 0.69
N LEU A 136 1.32 -9.35 1.23
CA LEU A 136 1.04 -8.00 1.69
C LEU A 136 0.66 -7.06 0.53
N ALA A 137 1.27 -7.23 -0.64
CA ALA A 137 0.93 -6.49 -1.84
C ALA A 137 -0.46 -6.87 -2.35
N ASP A 138 -0.84 -8.16 -2.32
CA ASP A 138 -2.20 -8.61 -2.66
C ASP A 138 -3.23 -7.92 -1.73
N SER A 139 -2.94 -7.89 -0.43
CA SER A 139 -3.79 -7.25 0.58
C SER A 139 -3.88 -5.73 0.40
N LEU A 140 -2.75 -5.07 0.14
CA LEU A 140 -2.69 -3.64 -0.15
C LEU A 140 -3.51 -3.28 -1.38
N GLU A 141 -3.39 -4.06 -2.45
CA GLU A 141 -4.13 -3.85 -3.70
C GLU A 141 -5.63 -3.98 -3.48
N ASP A 142 -6.08 -5.04 -2.79
CA ASP A 142 -7.50 -5.23 -2.47
C ASP A 142 -8.05 -4.07 -1.64
N ALA A 143 -7.33 -3.67 -0.58
CA ALA A 143 -7.74 -2.60 0.31
C ALA A 143 -7.83 -1.25 -0.42
N VAL A 144 -6.83 -0.92 -1.24
CA VAL A 144 -6.80 0.34 -2.01
C VAL A 144 -7.88 0.35 -3.09
N LEU A 145 -8.04 -0.72 -3.85
CA LEU A 145 -9.06 -0.81 -4.90
C LEU A 145 -10.47 -0.79 -4.31
N THR A 146 -10.69 -1.47 -3.18
CA THR A 146 -11.96 -1.41 -2.43
C THR A 146 -12.24 0.00 -1.91
N ALA A 147 -11.22 0.68 -1.38
CA ALA A 147 -11.36 2.07 -0.93
C ALA A 147 -11.64 3.02 -2.10
N ALA A 148 -11.03 2.77 -3.26
CA ALA A 148 -11.17 3.52 -4.50
C ALA A 148 -12.51 3.28 -5.21
N GLY A 149 -13.18 2.14 -5.02
CA GLY A 149 -14.57 1.96 -5.47
C GLY A 149 -15.55 2.99 -4.89
N ARG A 150 -15.12 3.81 -3.93
CA ARG A 150 -15.86 4.97 -3.39
C ARG A 150 -15.46 6.32 -4.00
N LEU A 151 -14.45 6.36 -4.86
CA LEU A 151 -14.05 7.54 -5.62
C LEU A 151 -14.93 7.70 -6.86
N PRO A 152 -15.11 8.93 -7.37
CA PRO A 152 -15.86 9.14 -8.60
C PRO A 152 -15.14 8.51 -9.80
N PRO A 153 -15.87 7.81 -10.70
CA PRO A 153 -15.31 7.34 -11.96
C PRO A 153 -14.85 8.53 -12.84
N PRO A 154 -14.00 8.29 -13.87
CA PRO A 154 -13.61 9.32 -14.81
C PRO A 154 -14.86 9.78 -15.55
N ARG A 155 -14.91 11.06 -15.95
CA ARG A 155 -16.03 11.51 -16.78
C ARG A 155 -16.02 10.70 -18.07
N GLU A 156 -17.15 10.08 -18.43
CA GLU A 156 -17.28 9.49 -19.76
C GLU A 156 -16.92 10.59 -20.78
N PRO A 157 -16.15 10.27 -21.84
CA PRO A 157 -15.93 11.26 -22.88
C PRO A 157 -17.30 11.73 -23.32
N PHE A 158 -17.54 13.05 -23.31
CA PHE A 158 -18.74 13.63 -23.88
C PHE A 158 -18.92 12.98 -25.25
N GLY A 159 -19.93 12.11 -25.39
CA GLY A 159 -20.21 11.45 -26.65
C GLY A 159 -20.27 12.51 -27.73
N ASP A 160 -19.67 12.22 -28.89
CA ASP A 160 -19.65 13.07 -30.07
C ASP A 160 -21.05 13.62 -30.38
N LEU A 161 -21.40 14.76 -29.80
CA LEU A 161 -22.52 15.59 -30.21
C LEU A 161 -22.08 16.42 -31.42
N VAL A 162 -21.57 15.73 -32.44
CA VAL A 162 -21.44 16.26 -33.80
C VAL A 162 -21.67 15.11 -34.78
N ARG A 163 -22.95 14.83 -35.08
CA ARG A 163 -23.49 14.77 -36.45
C ARG A 163 -25.00 14.60 -36.46
#